data_AF-A0A1E5UTH8-F1
#
_entry.id   AF-A0A1E5UTH8-F1
#
_cell.length_a   1.000
_cell.length_b   1.000
_cell.length_c   1.000
_cell.angle_alpha   90.00
_cell.angle_beta   90.00
_cell.angle_gamma   90.00
#
_symmetry.space_group_name_H-M   'P 1'
#
loop_
_entity.id
_entity.type
_entity.pdbx_description
1 polymer ?
#
loop_
_entity_poly.entity_id
_entity_poly.type
_entity_poly.pdbx_seq_one_letter_code
_entity_poly.pdbx_strand_id
1 'polypeptide(L)'
;MLPLLRHCCAFGSHHPLTWRSIFQTSEREQKHIPIRSWSAQCLANYEGASVSDKDNPLKKIAVPDNSLLDAHILYCTSPALGHNKEAHPESNKRVPAIVDALEKLELTPKVLEIQNFNPASLDDVARVHSRSYITGLEKAMSTAADEGLIFIEGTGPTYATETTFQESLLSAGAGITLVDSVVAASKLGPNPPLGFALLGSYPGTGKINEVGQGDGEGTTLNLPLPGGSGDYAMRCAFDEVIAPSAQRFKPDIILVSAG
;
A
#
# COMPACT_ATOMS: atom_id res chain seq x y z
N MET A 1 5.64 66.17 12.84
CA MET A 1 6.81 65.43 12.34
C MET A 1 7.05 64.28 13.33
N LEU A 2 6.47 63.11 13.03
CA LEU A 2 6.30 61.91 13.87
C LEU A 2 6.23 60.70 12.89
N PRO A 3 6.42 59.43 13.33
CA PRO A 3 7.40 58.49 12.78
C PRO A 3 6.78 57.16 12.25
N LEU A 4 7.65 56.27 11.75
CA LEU A 4 7.50 54.79 11.65
C LEU A 4 6.29 54.22 10.89
N LEU A 5 6.52 53.68 9.69
CA LEU A 5 5.59 52.79 8.97
C LEU A 5 6.16 51.37 8.85
N ARG A 6 5.54 50.46 9.61
CA ARG A 6 5.48 49.01 9.36
C ARG A 6 4.88 48.77 7.96
N HIS A 7 5.48 47.90 7.16
CA HIS A 7 4.79 47.28 6.03
C HIS A 7 4.26 45.91 6.46
N CYS A 8 2.97 45.87 6.77
CA CYS A 8 2.17 44.65 6.76
C CYS A 8 1.81 44.35 5.30
N CYS A 9 2.25 43.21 4.75
CA CYS A 9 1.61 42.67 3.56
C CYS A 9 0.31 41.99 3.99
N ALA A 10 -0.81 42.58 3.57
CA ALA A 10 -2.14 42.06 3.75
C ALA A 10 -2.31 40.75 2.97
N PHE A 11 -2.58 39.64 3.68
CA PHE A 11 -3.14 38.44 3.06
C PHE A 11 -4.64 38.70 2.81
N GLY A 12 -4.97 38.92 1.54
CA GLY A 12 -6.34 39.10 1.07
C GLY A 12 -7.14 37.81 1.16
N SER A 13 -8.27 37.91 1.84
CA SER A 13 -9.38 36.96 1.88
C SER A 13 -10.06 36.85 0.51
N HIS A 14 -10.04 35.68 -0.16
CA HIS A 14 -11.03 35.35 -1.21
C HIS A 14 -11.25 33.82 -1.36
N HIS A 15 -12.50 33.42 -1.12
CA HIS A 15 -13.26 32.25 -1.60
C HIS A 15 -12.87 30.80 -1.19
N PRO A 16 -13.80 30.03 -0.58
CA PRO A 16 -13.65 28.59 -0.39
C PRO A 16 -13.86 27.88 -1.75
N LEU A 17 -12.78 27.36 -2.33
CA LEU A 17 -12.85 26.42 -3.43
C LEU A 17 -13.36 25.09 -2.89
N THR A 18 -14.68 24.86 -3.01
CA THR A 18 -15.27 23.54 -2.79
C THR A 18 -14.92 22.65 -3.99
N TRP A 19 -14.67 21.36 -3.74
CA TRP A 19 -14.30 20.35 -4.74
C TRP A 19 -15.26 20.25 -5.93
N ARG A 20 -16.49 20.79 -5.82
CA ARG A 20 -17.43 20.98 -6.93
C ARG A 20 -16.85 21.78 -8.11
N SER A 21 -15.92 22.70 -7.86
CA SER A 21 -15.33 23.56 -8.90
C SER A 21 -14.33 22.83 -9.81
N ILE A 22 -13.70 21.75 -9.32
CA ILE A 22 -12.72 20.96 -10.10
C ILE A 22 -13.43 20.03 -11.11
N PHE A 23 -14.71 19.72 -10.90
CA PHE A 23 -15.49 18.81 -11.76
C PHE A 23 -16.39 19.52 -12.81
N GLN A 24 -16.24 20.84 -13.02
CA GLN A 24 -16.96 21.54 -14.10
C GLN A 24 -16.17 21.50 -15.41
N THR A 25 -16.35 20.43 -16.19
CA THR A 25 -16.07 20.48 -17.63
C THR A 25 -17.08 21.38 -18.32
N SER A 26 -16.57 22.30 -19.15
CA SER A 26 -17.28 23.32 -19.94
C SER A 26 -18.63 22.88 -20.50
N GLU A 27 -19.64 23.72 -20.30
CA GLU A 27 -20.96 23.66 -20.93
C GLU A 27 -20.87 23.53 -22.46
N ARG A 28 -21.25 22.36 -22.99
CA ARG A 28 -21.75 22.23 -24.36
C ARG A 28 -23.03 21.39 -24.31
N GLU A 29 -24.14 22.11 -24.55
CA GLU A 29 -25.48 21.66 -24.91
C GLU A 29 -26.08 20.48 -24.12
N GLN A 30 -26.97 20.85 -23.20
CA GLN A 30 -27.99 19.99 -22.61
C GLN A 30 -28.80 19.26 -23.68
N LYS A 31 -28.47 17.99 -23.91
CA LYS A 31 -29.47 16.98 -24.28
C LYS A 31 -29.73 16.14 -23.05
N HIS A 32 -30.98 16.15 -22.58
CA HIS A 32 -31.49 15.26 -21.54
C HIS A 32 -31.17 13.80 -21.88
N ILE A 33 -30.12 13.25 -21.25
CA ILE A 33 -29.89 11.81 -21.18
C ILE A 33 -30.31 11.41 -19.75
N PRO A 34 -31.28 10.51 -19.57
CA PRO A 34 -31.72 10.12 -18.24
C PRO A 34 -30.54 9.47 -17.50
N ILE A 35 -30.28 9.94 -16.28
CA ILE A 35 -29.34 9.32 -15.34
C ILE A 35 -29.82 7.89 -15.13
N ARG A 36 -29.19 6.93 -15.82
CA ARG A 36 -29.42 5.52 -15.56
C ARG A 36 -29.00 5.26 -14.12
N SER A 37 -29.88 4.66 -13.33
CA SER A 37 -29.49 4.01 -12.08
C SER A 37 -28.46 2.94 -12.42
N TRP A 38 -27.19 3.17 -12.08
CA TRP A 38 -26.14 2.16 -12.24
C TRP A 38 -26.29 1.12 -11.12
N SER A 39 -27.14 0.12 -11.35
CA SER A 39 -27.02 -1.17 -10.67
C SER A 39 -25.91 -1.95 -11.35
N ALA A 40 -24.64 -1.65 -11.02
CA ALA A 40 -23.55 -2.56 -11.32
C ALA A 40 -23.71 -3.77 -10.39
N GLN A 41 -24.55 -4.72 -10.78
CA GLN A 41 -24.44 -6.08 -10.27
C GLN A 41 -23.20 -6.67 -10.91
N CYS A 42 -22.10 -6.77 -10.16
CA CYS A 42 -21.06 -7.74 -10.47
C CYS A 42 -21.70 -9.13 -10.36
N LEU A 43 -22.25 -9.61 -11.47
CA LEU A 43 -22.56 -11.03 -11.62
C LEU A 43 -21.21 -11.73 -11.75
N ALA A 44 -20.74 -12.26 -10.63
CA ALA A 44 -19.63 -13.19 -10.63
C ALA A 44 -20.11 -14.45 -11.35
N ASN A 45 -19.88 -14.52 -12.66
CA ASN A 45 -20.00 -15.75 -13.42
C ASN A 45 -18.84 -16.68 -13.01
N TYR A 46 -18.93 -17.22 -11.80
CA TYR A 46 -18.13 -18.35 -11.35
C TYR A 46 -18.68 -19.62 -12.02
N GLU A 47 -18.34 -19.83 -13.29
CA GLU A 47 -18.24 -21.20 -13.77
C GLU A 47 -16.97 -21.81 -13.17
N GLY A 48 -17.16 -22.39 -11.97
CA GLY A 48 -16.37 -23.50 -11.44
C GLY A 48 -14.86 -23.45 -11.65
N ALA A 49 -14.17 -22.49 -11.05
CA ALA A 49 -12.78 -22.72 -10.64
C ALA A 49 -12.81 -23.65 -9.42
N SER A 50 -12.81 -24.96 -9.68
CA SER A 50 -12.58 -25.97 -8.64
C SER A 50 -11.12 -25.88 -8.20
N VAL A 51 -10.89 -25.25 -7.06
CA VAL A 51 -9.65 -25.46 -6.32
C VAL A 51 -9.73 -26.89 -5.80
N SER A 52 -9.03 -27.79 -6.48
CA SER A 52 -8.78 -29.15 -6.01
C SER A 52 -8.06 -29.03 -4.67
N ASP A 53 -8.81 -29.25 -3.59
CA ASP A 53 -8.39 -29.33 -2.19
C ASP A 53 -7.56 -30.61 -1.95
N LYS A 54 -6.51 -30.78 -2.75
CA LYS A 54 -5.52 -31.84 -2.56
C LYS A 54 -4.42 -31.28 -1.70
N ASP A 55 -4.57 -31.47 -0.40
CA ASP A 55 -3.50 -31.52 0.60
C ASP A 55 -2.36 -30.51 0.37
N ASN A 56 -2.65 -29.21 0.40
CA ASN A 56 -1.62 -28.26 0.81
C ASN A 56 -1.75 -28.16 2.34
N PRO A 57 -0.86 -28.77 3.14
CA PRO A 57 -0.95 -28.63 4.57
C PRO A 57 -0.92 -27.13 4.86
N LEU A 58 -2.04 -26.60 5.38
CA LEU A 58 -2.15 -25.24 5.89
C LEU A 58 -0.83 -24.96 6.62
N LYS A 59 0.02 -24.09 6.06
CA LYS A 59 1.24 -23.64 6.72
C LYS A 59 0.77 -23.16 8.09
N LYS A 60 1.06 -23.95 9.11
CA LYS A 60 0.54 -23.75 10.46
C LYS A 60 1.04 -22.38 10.90
N ILE A 61 0.16 -21.38 10.87
CA ILE A 61 0.50 -20.02 11.26
C ILE A 61 0.98 -20.13 12.71
N ALA A 62 2.23 -19.76 12.95
CA ALA A 62 2.91 -19.96 14.23
C ALA A 62 2.51 -18.89 15.27
N VAL A 63 1.22 -18.57 15.37
CA VAL A 63 0.69 -17.66 16.39
C VAL A 63 -0.21 -18.47 17.31
N PRO A 64 -0.02 -18.44 18.64
CA PRO A 64 -0.86 -19.20 19.56
C PRO A 64 -2.33 -18.74 19.43
N ASP A 65 -3.23 -19.69 19.13
CA ASP A 65 -4.61 -19.48 18.67
C ASP A 65 -5.44 -18.45 19.46
N ASN A 66 -5.16 -18.25 20.75
CA ASN A 66 -5.90 -17.30 21.58
C ASN A 66 -5.36 -15.86 21.56
N SER A 67 -4.09 -15.65 21.18
CA SER A 67 -3.45 -14.32 21.18
C SER A 67 -3.90 -13.42 20.02
N LEU A 68 -4.42 -14.02 18.94
CA LEU A 68 -4.92 -13.30 17.76
C LEU A 68 -6.27 -12.61 18.01
N LEU A 69 -7.06 -13.09 18.96
CA LEU A 69 -8.39 -12.55 19.26
C LEU A 69 -8.32 -11.24 20.08
N ASP A 70 -7.26 -11.08 20.89
CA ASP A 70 -7.03 -9.87 21.70
C ASP A 70 -6.19 -8.82 20.96
N ALA A 71 -5.52 -9.21 19.88
CA ALA A 71 -4.74 -8.30 19.04
C ALA A 71 -5.67 -7.47 18.15
N HIS A 72 -5.47 -6.16 18.13
CA HIS A 72 -6.13 -5.24 17.22
C HIS A 72 -5.28 -4.97 15.98
N ILE A 73 -3.95 -5.07 16.14
CA ILE A 73 -2.95 -4.81 15.11
C ILE A 73 -1.96 -5.97 15.11
N LEU A 74 -1.74 -6.55 13.93
CA LEU A 74 -0.66 -7.48 13.67
C LEU A 74 0.41 -6.76 12.85
N TYR A 75 1.68 -7.03 13.12
CA TYR A 75 2.76 -6.53 12.28
C TYR A 75 3.87 -7.57 12.10
N CYS A 76 4.56 -7.47 10.97
CA CYS A 76 5.75 -8.25 10.65
C CYS A 76 6.90 -7.27 10.36
N THR A 77 8.12 -7.63 10.74
CA THR A 77 9.31 -6.83 10.47
C THR A 77 10.25 -7.60 9.54
N SER A 78 10.67 -6.97 8.44
CA SER A 78 11.65 -7.53 7.49
C SER A 78 12.72 -6.48 7.20
N PRO A 79 13.69 -6.28 8.10
CA PRO A 79 14.74 -5.29 7.92
C PRO A 79 15.67 -5.67 6.78
N ALA A 80 15.92 -4.74 5.85
CA ALA A 80 16.91 -4.88 4.79
C ALA A 80 18.27 -4.34 5.28
N LEU A 81 19.01 -5.15 6.05
CA LEU A 81 20.23 -4.67 6.72
C LEU A 81 21.39 -4.42 5.74
N GLY A 82 21.40 -5.10 4.59
CA GLY A 82 22.38 -4.88 3.52
C GLY A 82 22.20 -3.55 2.80
N HIS A 83 21.05 -2.90 2.94
CA HIS A 83 20.68 -1.67 2.25
C HIS A 83 21.16 -0.42 3.00
N ASN A 84 22.46 -0.13 2.90
CA ASN A 84 23.14 0.89 3.72
C ASN A 84 23.90 1.96 2.91
N LYS A 85 23.51 2.19 1.65
CA LYS A 85 24.19 3.15 0.75
C LYS A 85 24.21 4.56 1.36
N GLU A 86 25.40 5.13 1.50
CA GLU A 86 25.56 6.51 1.99
C GLU A 86 24.88 7.54 1.08
N ALA A 87 24.27 8.56 1.69
CA ALA A 87 23.52 9.63 1.02
C ALA A 87 22.32 9.18 0.17
N HIS A 88 21.88 7.92 0.30
CA HIS A 88 20.64 7.43 -0.29
C HIS A 88 19.46 7.65 0.69
N PRO A 89 18.26 8.05 0.22
CA PRO A 89 17.10 8.27 1.08
C PRO A 89 16.55 6.97 1.71
N GLU A 90 16.76 5.84 1.04
CA GLU A 90 16.52 4.52 1.62
C GLU A 90 17.67 4.13 2.57
N SER A 91 17.34 3.60 3.75
CA SER A 91 18.27 3.38 4.86
C SER A 91 17.83 2.19 5.72
N ASN A 92 18.74 1.25 5.92
CA ASN A 92 18.56 0.09 6.82
C ASN A 92 18.21 0.43 8.28
N LYS A 93 18.36 1.70 8.70
CA LYS A 93 17.99 2.18 10.04
C LYS A 93 16.48 2.41 10.22
N ARG A 94 15.71 2.45 9.13
CA ARG A 94 14.27 2.77 9.17
C ARG A 94 13.47 1.75 9.99
N VAL A 95 13.63 0.46 9.69
CA VAL A 95 12.87 -0.61 10.37
C VAL A 95 13.22 -0.69 11.86
N PRO A 96 14.51 -0.72 12.27
CA PRO A 96 14.86 -0.66 13.69
C PRO A 96 14.28 0.55 14.42
N ALA A 97 14.34 1.75 13.82
CA ALA A 97 13.77 2.94 14.45
C ALA A 97 12.24 2.85 14.67
N ILE A 98 11.52 2.20 13.75
CA ILE A 98 10.08 1.96 13.89
C ILE A 98 9.82 0.96 15.02
N VAL A 99 10.56 -0.15 15.07
CA VAL A 99 10.41 -1.17 16.11
C VAL A 99 10.73 -0.59 17.49
N ASP A 100 11.84 0.14 17.62
CA ASP A 100 12.21 0.84 18.87
C ASP A 100 11.11 1.81 19.33
N ALA A 101 10.43 2.47 18.39
CA ALA A 101 9.33 3.39 18.71
C ALA A 101 8.08 2.61 19.17
N LEU A 102 7.74 1.50 18.52
CA LEU A 102 6.62 0.63 18.91
C LEU A 102 6.82 0.02 20.30
N GLU A 103 8.04 -0.43 20.62
CA GLU A 103 8.39 -0.97 21.93
C GLU A 103 8.23 0.08 23.04
N LYS A 104 8.71 1.31 22.81
CA LYS A 104 8.58 2.43 23.77
C LYS A 104 7.14 2.85 24.04
N LEU A 105 6.22 2.54 23.13
CA LEU A 105 4.80 2.85 23.29
C LEU A 105 4.04 1.80 24.13
N GLU A 106 4.69 0.67 24.48
CA GLU A 106 4.13 -0.38 25.35
C GLU A 106 2.72 -0.83 24.92
N LEU A 107 2.51 -1.00 23.60
CA LEU A 107 1.17 -1.23 23.02
C LEU A 107 0.67 -2.68 23.14
N THR A 108 1.41 -3.55 23.82
CA THR A 108 0.99 -4.93 24.10
C THR A 108 -0.15 -4.96 25.12
N PRO A 109 -1.13 -5.88 25.01
CA PRO A 109 -1.27 -6.95 24.01
C PRO A 109 -1.97 -6.53 22.72
N LYS A 110 -2.39 -5.27 22.56
CA LYS A 110 -3.22 -4.82 21.41
C LYS A 110 -2.45 -4.82 20.09
N VAL A 111 -1.14 -4.70 20.13
CA VAL A 111 -0.24 -4.76 18.98
C VAL A 111 0.66 -5.96 19.15
N LEU A 112 0.58 -6.91 18.23
CA LEU A 112 1.33 -8.16 18.27
C LEU A 112 2.27 -8.26 17.06
N GLU A 113 3.54 -8.57 17.34
CA GLU A 113 4.48 -8.94 16.29
C GLU A 113 4.31 -10.41 15.91
N ILE A 114 4.15 -10.69 14.62
CA ILE A 114 4.28 -12.04 14.09
C ILE A 114 5.76 -12.29 13.83
N GLN A 115 6.36 -13.04 14.75
CA GLN A 115 7.71 -13.54 14.60
C GLN A 115 7.69 -14.88 13.85
N ASN A 116 8.74 -15.17 13.09
CA ASN A 116 8.93 -16.44 12.37
C ASN A 116 7.94 -16.70 11.21
N PHE A 117 7.95 -15.82 10.22
CA PHE A 117 7.31 -16.06 8.93
C PHE A 117 8.32 -16.62 7.92
N ASN A 118 7.80 -17.34 6.91
CA ASN A 118 8.64 -17.87 5.83
C ASN A 118 8.81 -16.81 4.73
N PRO A 119 9.97 -16.76 4.06
CA PRO A 119 10.09 -16.05 2.79
C PRO A 119 9.03 -16.55 1.78
N ALA A 120 8.60 -15.65 0.90
CA ALA A 120 7.76 -16.02 -0.23
C ALA A 120 8.47 -17.07 -1.10
N SER A 121 7.74 -18.07 -1.58
CA SER A 121 8.30 -19.00 -2.56
C SER A 121 8.42 -18.34 -3.92
N LEU A 122 9.26 -18.88 -4.80
CA LEU A 122 9.35 -18.39 -6.19
C LEU A 122 8.01 -18.50 -6.92
N ASP A 123 7.18 -19.49 -6.56
CA ASP A 123 5.84 -19.64 -7.12
C ASP A 123 4.88 -18.56 -6.61
N ASP A 124 5.02 -18.11 -5.36
CA ASP A 124 4.24 -16.97 -4.82
C ASP A 124 4.60 -15.69 -5.57
N VAL A 125 5.89 -15.42 -5.77
CA VAL A 125 6.39 -14.25 -6.52
C VAL A 125 5.96 -14.33 -7.99
N ALA A 126 5.99 -15.52 -8.59
CA ALA A 126 5.59 -15.75 -9.98
C ALA A 126 4.09 -15.55 -10.25
N ARG A 127 3.25 -15.35 -9.22
CA ARG A 127 1.83 -14.97 -9.39
C ARG A 127 1.67 -13.55 -9.93
N VAL A 128 2.63 -12.67 -9.63
CA VAL A 128 2.58 -11.24 -10.00
C VAL A 128 3.79 -10.78 -10.82
N HIS A 129 4.81 -11.63 -10.97
CA HIS A 129 5.99 -11.37 -11.79
C HIS A 129 6.24 -12.49 -12.80
N SER A 130 6.82 -12.18 -13.95
CA SER A 130 7.26 -13.21 -14.89
C SER A 130 8.47 -13.98 -14.34
N ARG A 131 8.56 -15.28 -14.64
CA ARG A 131 9.73 -16.09 -14.24
C ARG A 131 11.03 -15.54 -14.82
N SER A 132 10.99 -14.98 -16.03
CA SER A 132 12.17 -14.35 -16.64
C SER A 132 12.66 -13.14 -15.85
N TYR A 133 11.75 -12.32 -15.31
CA TYR A 133 12.12 -11.21 -14.44
C TYR A 133 12.76 -11.70 -13.14
N ILE A 134 12.18 -12.73 -12.51
CA ILE A 134 12.71 -13.34 -11.27
C ILE A 134 14.14 -13.86 -11.50
N THR A 135 14.36 -14.65 -12.55
CA THR A 135 15.70 -15.14 -12.91
C THR A 135 16.67 -14.00 -13.24
N GLY A 136 16.18 -12.92 -13.86
CA GLY A 136 16.97 -11.72 -14.12
C GLY A 136 17.46 -11.04 -12.84
N LEU A 137 16.60 -10.94 -11.83
CA LEU A 137 16.97 -10.40 -10.51
C LEU A 137 17.98 -11.29 -9.79
N GLU A 138 17.81 -12.62 -9.80
CA GLU A 138 18.79 -13.55 -9.22
C GLU A 138 20.18 -13.37 -9.85
N LYS A 139 20.25 -13.26 -11.18
CA LYS A 139 21.50 -13.02 -11.89
C LYS A 139 22.11 -11.66 -11.55
N ALA A 140 21.28 -10.63 -11.41
CA ALA A 140 21.73 -9.31 -10.99
C ALA A 140 22.34 -9.37 -9.57
N MET A 141 21.75 -10.10 -8.63
CA MET A 141 22.34 -10.24 -7.29
C MET A 141 23.63 -11.05 -7.28
N SER A 142 23.76 -12.04 -8.16
CA SER A 142 25.06 -12.72 -8.36
C SER A 142 26.13 -11.75 -8.83
N THR A 143 25.77 -10.75 -9.65
CA THR A 143 26.72 -9.69 -10.08
C THR A 143 27.03 -8.76 -8.91
N ALA A 144 26.03 -8.42 -8.10
CA ALA A 144 26.21 -7.64 -6.87
C ALA A 144 27.11 -8.32 -5.84
N ALA A 145 27.12 -9.66 -5.77
CA ALA A 145 28.06 -10.39 -4.91
C ALA A 145 29.53 -10.16 -5.31
N ASP A 146 29.79 -10.01 -6.62
CA ASP A 146 31.14 -9.78 -7.14
C ASP A 146 31.53 -8.29 -7.14
N GLU A 147 30.60 -7.41 -7.51
CA GLU A 147 30.84 -5.98 -7.73
C GLU A 147 30.43 -5.08 -6.55
N GLY A 148 29.77 -5.66 -5.54
CA GLY A 148 29.18 -4.94 -4.42
C GLY A 148 27.83 -4.31 -4.78
N LEU A 149 27.75 -2.98 -4.72
CA LEU A 149 26.50 -2.28 -4.96
C LEU A 149 26.30 -2.03 -6.46
N ILE A 150 25.18 -2.52 -6.99
CA ILE A 150 24.80 -2.33 -8.40
C ILE A 150 23.54 -1.47 -8.53
N PHE A 151 23.29 -0.94 -9.73
CA PHE A 151 22.03 -0.29 -10.07
C PHE A 151 21.24 -1.15 -11.06
N ILE A 152 19.93 -1.25 -10.83
CA ILE A 152 19.05 -2.01 -11.72
C ILE A 152 18.60 -1.11 -12.86
N GLU A 153 19.11 -1.39 -14.07
CA GLU A 153 18.78 -0.61 -15.27
C GLU A 153 17.27 -0.52 -15.51
N GLY A 154 16.80 0.67 -15.91
CA GLY A 154 15.41 0.91 -16.26
C GLY A 154 14.42 1.03 -15.10
N THR A 155 14.89 0.95 -13.84
CA THR A 155 14.01 0.98 -12.64
C THR A 155 14.15 2.26 -11.80
N GLY A 156 14.83 3.29 -12.30
CA GLY A 156 15.09 4.54 -11.57
C GLY A 156 16.33 4.45 -10.66
N PRO A 157 16.41 5.19 -9.54
CA PRO A 157 17.55 5.18 -8.62
C PRO A 157 17.60 3.91 -7.74
N THR A 158 17.12 2.77 -8.25
CA THR A 158 17.05 1.52 -7.50
C THR A 158 18.42 0.86 -7.50
N TYR A 159 19.06 0.86 -6.34
CA TYR A 159 20.27 0.07 -6.12
C TYR A 159 19.93 -1.30 -5.54
N ALA A 160 20.84 -2.25 -5.71
CA ALA A 160 20.76 -3.57 -5.13
C ALA A 160 22.12 -4.02 -4.60
N THR A 161 22.08 -4.93 -3.64
CA THR A 161 23.21 -5.62 -3.02
C THR A 161 23.03 -7.12 -3.18
N GLU A 162 24.04 -7.92 -2.83
CA GLU A 162 23.94 -9.39 -2.86
C GLU A 162 22.75 -9.94 -2.05
N THR A 163 22.29 -9.22 -1.02
CA THR A 163 21.21 -9.64 -0.13
C THR A 163 19.81 -9.26 -0.63
N THR A 164 19.71 -8.32 -1.57
CA THR A 164 18.43 -7.70 -1.97
C THR A 164 17.38 -8.71 -2.41
N PHE A 165 17.76 -9.76 -3.15
CA PHE A 165 16.79 -10.76 -3.60
C PHE A 165 16.20 -11.54 -2.43
N GLN A 166 17.05 -12.03 -1.52
CA GLN A 166 16.59 -12.78 -0.35
C GLN A 166 15.77 -11.91 0.61
N GLU A 167 16.19 -10.65 0.82
CA GLU A 167 15.46 -9.66 1.63
C GLU A 167 14.09 -9.33 0.99
N SER A 168 14.01 -9.29 -0.34
CA SER A 168 12.74 -9.11 -1.07
C SER A 168 11.79 -10.29 -0.89
N LEU A 169 12.30 -11.53 -0.96
CA LEU A 169 11.50 -12.72 -0.67
C LEU A 169 11.00 -12.74 0.77
N LEU A 170 11.83 -12.33 1.72
CA LEU A 170 11.45 -12.22 3.13
C LEU A 170 10.36 -11.16 3.32
N SER A 171 10.51 -9.98 2.71
CA SER A 171 9.52 -8.91 2.78
C SER A 171 8.19 -9.31 2.14
N ALA A 172 8.21 -10.02 1.01
CA ALA A 172 7.00 -10.55 0.38
C ALA A 172 6.33 -11.62 1.27
N GLY A 173 7.13 -12.50 1.89
CA GLY A 173 6.66 -13.52 2.82
C GLY A 173 6.02 -12.93 4.07
N ALA A 174 6.55 -11.82 4.57
CA ALA A 174 5.98 -11.04 5.67
C ALA A 174 4.57 -10.54 5.33
N GLY A 175 4.40 -9.95 4.13
CA GLY A 175 3.12 -9.46 3.64
C GLY A 175 2.09 -10.57 3.43
N ILE A 176 2.49 -11.70 2.84
CA ILE A 176 1.63 -12.87 2.67
C ILE A 176 1.17 -13.40 4.03
N THR A 177 2.10 -13.57 4.98
CA THR A 177 1.79 -14.08 6.32
C THR A 177 0.84 -13.16 7.07
N LEU A 178 0.99 -11.85 6.92
CA LEU A 178 0.10 -10.88 7.55
C LEU A 178 -1.33 -11.00 7.00
N VAL A 179 -1.48 -11.08 5.67
CA VAL A 179 -2.79 -11.27 5.02
C VAL A 179 -3.42 -12.59 5.46
N ASP A 180 -2.66 -13.68 5.42
CA ASP A 180 -3.15 -14.99 5.85
C ASP A 180 -3.62 -14.99 7.31
N SER A 181 -2.90 -14.27 8.18
CA SER A 181 -3.26 -14.15 9.61
C SER A 181 -4.55 -13.35 9.81
N VAL A 182 -4.73 -12.25 9.08
CA VAL A 182 -5.97 -11.45 9.12
C VAL A 182 -7.15 -12.26 8.59
N VAL A 183 -6.98 -12.98 7.47
CA VAL A 183 -8.01 -13.82 6.87
C VAL A 183 -8.35 -15.02 7.74
N ALA A 184 -7.36 -15.59 8.44
CA ALA A 184 -7.61 -16.65 9.42
C ALA A 184 -8.40 -16.12 10.61
N ALA A 185 -8.00 -14.98 11.17
CA ALA A 185 -8.65 -14.36 12.32
C ALA A 185 -10.09 -13.89 12.02
N SER A 186 -10.38 -13.45 10.79
CA SER A 186 -11.74 -13.03 10.39
C SER A 186 -12.75 -14.16 10.41
N LYS A 187 -12.30 -15.42 10.32
CA LYS A 187 -13.15 -16.61 10.45
C LYS A 187 -13.48 -16.94 11.91
N LEU A 188 -12.72 -16.39 12.86
CA LEU A 188 -12.82 -16.72 14.30
C LEU A 188 -13.65 -15.70 15.08
N GLY A 189 -13.83 -14.47 14.59
CA GLY A 189 -14.57 -13.43 15.31
C GLY A 189 -15.02 -12.27 14.42
N PRO A 190 -15.96 -11.44 14.92
CA PRO A 190 -16.56 -10.35 14.13
C PRO A 190 -15.61 -9.18 13.85
N ASN A 191 -14.51 -9.06 14.60
CA ASN A 191 -13.56 -7.95 14.51
C ASN A 191 -12.13 -8.49 14.34
N PRO A 192 -11.73 -8.92 13.14
CA PRO A 192 -10.35 -9.32 12.90
C PRO A 192 -9.37 -8.16 13.09
N PRO A 193 -8.12 -8.43 13.48
CA PRO A 193 -7.07 -7.42 13.50
C PRO A 193 -6.83 -6.86 12.10
N LEU A 194 -6.39 -5.61 12.03
CA LEU A 194 -6.01 -4.97 10.78
C LEU A 194 -4.53 -5.26 10.48
N GLY A 195 -4.26 -5.80 9.28
CA GLY A 195 -2.92 -5.91 8.73
C GLY A 195 -2.55 -4.65 7.93
N PHE A 196 -1.35 -4.12 8.13
CA PHE A 196 -0.80 -3.02 7.33
C PHE A 196 0.42 -3.48 6.54
N ALA A 197 0.58 -3.04 5.29
CA ALA A 197 1.75 -3.38 4.47
C ALA A 197 2.11 -2.25 3.49
N LEU A 198 3.35 -1.77 3.62
CA LEU A 198 4.09 -0.62 3.07
C LEU A 198 3.87 -0.21 1.59
N LEU A 199 4.04 1.09 1.28
CA LEU A 199 3.94 1.72 -0.05
C LEU A 199 5.20 2.53 -0.41
N GLY A 200 5.52 2.57 -1.71
CA GLY A 200 6.46 3.54 -2.30
C GLY A 200 5.75 4.46 -3.28
N SER A 201 6.20 5.71 -3.39
CA SER A 201 5.71 6.71 -4.35
C SER A 201 6.73 6.94 -5.46
N TYR A 202 6.52 6.28 -6.61
CA TYR A 202 7.15 6.44 -7.95
C TYR A 202 6.43 5.44 -8.88
N PRO A 203 5.94 5.76 -10.11
CA PRO A 203 6.80 6.01 -11.27
C PRO A 203 6.26 6.99 -12.34
N GLY A 204 5.35 7.91 -12.03
CA GLY A 204 4.78 8.84 -13.01
C GLY A 204 3.50 8.35 -13.72
N THR A 205 2.85 7.33 -13.16
CA THR A 205 1.45 6.95 -13.40
C THR A 205 0.54 7.54 -12.30
N GLY A 206 -0.77 7.28 -12.34
CA GLY A 206 -1.71 7.72 -11.31
C GLY A 206 -2.47 9.00 -11.67
N LYS A 207 -2.79 9.18 -12.96
CA LYS A 207 -3.56 10.34 -13.43
C LYS A 207 -5.04 10.18 -13.06
N ILE A 208 -5.73 11.30 -12.85
CA ILE A 208 -7.14 11.31 -12.45
C ILE A 208 -8.07 10.57 -13.44
N ASN A 209 -7.69 10.49 -14.72
CA ASN A 209 -8.45 9.82 -15.76
C ASN A 209 -8.10 8.33 -15.92
N GLU A 210 -7.11 7.82 -15.20
CA GLU A 210 -6.78 6.40 -15.17
C GLU A 210 -7.70 5.70 -14.16
N VAL A 211 -8.86 5.22 -14.64
CA VAL A 211 -9.95 4.68 -13.80
C VAL A 211 -10.06 3.14 -13.84
N GLY A 212 -9.08 2.47 -14.42
CA GLY A 212 -9.14 1.04 -14.73
C GLY A 212 -9.58 0.80 -16.18
N GLN A 213 -9.59 -0.46 -16.62
CA GLN A 213 -9.92 -0.87 -17.99
C GLN A 213 -10.70 -2.18 -18.00
N GLY A 214 -11.49 -2.40 -19.05
CA GLY A 214 -12.28 -3.63 -19.22
C GLY A 214 -13.25 -3.83 -18.05
N ASP A 215 -13.31 -5.05 -17.52
CA ASP A 215 -14.16 -5.39 -16.37
C ASP A 215 -13.75 -4.64 -15.08
N GLY A 216 -12.54 -4.07 -15.04
CA GLY A 216 -12.02 -3.27 -13.94
C GLY A 216 -12.28 -1.76 -14.09
N GLU A 217 -12.98 -1.29 -15.12
CA GLU A 217 -13.28 0.13 -15.28
C GLU A 217 -14.13 0.67 -14.12
N GLY A 218 -13.69 1.79 -13.53
CA GLY A 218 -14.30 2.40 -12.35
C GLY A 218 -13.85 1.81 -11.01
N THR A 219 -12.94 0.83 -11.01
CA THR A 219 -12.40 0.22 -9.77
C THR A 219 -11.07 0.85 -9.32
N THR A 220 -10.47 1.70 -10.15
CA THR A 220 -9.26 2.48 -9.79
C THR A 220 -9.62 3.93 -9.54
N LEU A 221 -9.19 4.47 -8.40
CA LEU A 221 -9.35 5.88 -8.03
C LEU A 221 -7.97 6.50 -7.80
N ASN A 222 -7.61 7.47 -8.64
CA ASN A 222 -6.36 8.22 -8.53
C ASN A 222 -6.63 9.65 -8.08
N LEU A 223 -5.98 10.07 -6.99
CA LEU A 223 -6.11 11.42 -6.40
C LEU A 223 -4.76 12.14 -6.45
N PRO A 224 -4.41 12.80 -7.57
CA PRO A 224 -3.16 13.54 -7.64
C PRO A 224 -3.23 14.76 -6.70
N LEU A 225 -2.29 14.81 -5.74
CA LEU A 225 -2.18 15.92 -4.80
C LEU A 225 -1.01 16.83 -5.18
N PRO A 226 -1.19 18.16 -5.19
CA PRO A 226 -0.09 19.09 -5.40
C PRO A 226 1.01 18.95 -4.34
N GLY A 227 2.25 19.21 -4.74
CA GLY A 227 3.36 19.28 -3.79
C GLY A 227 3.08 20.31 -2.68
N GLY A 228 3.39 19.95 -1.43
CA GLY A 228 3.07 20.77 -0.25
C GLY A 228 1.66 20.59 0.30
N SER A 229 0.87 19.64 -0.22
CA SER A 229 -0.39 19.24 0.40
C SER A 229 -0.15 18.71 1.82
N GLY A 230 -0.72 19.38 2.82
CA GLY A 230 -0.67 18.96 4.22
C GLY A 230 -1.96 18.30 4.70
N ASP A 231 -2.08 18.13 6.01
CA ASP A 231 -3.15 17.36 6.68
C ASP A 231 -4.57 17.75 6.26
N TYR A 232 -4.83 19.04 6.04
CA TYR A 232 -6.15 19.51 5.61
C TYR A 232 -6.54 18.93 4.24
N ALA A 233 -5.62 18.96 3.27
CA ALA A 233 -5.88 18.42 1.94
C ALA A 233 -6.10 16.89 1.99
N MET A 234 -5.28 16.17 2.78
CA MET A 234 -5.44 14.74 2.99
C MET A 234 -6.78 14.39 3.64
N ARG A 235 -7.19 15.15 4.66
CA ARG A 235 -8.47 14.94 5.32
C ARG A 235 -9.65 15.18 4.38
N CYS A 236 -9.61 16.25 3.59
CA CYS A 236 -10.64 16.49 2.57
C CYS A 236 -10.69 15.36 1.54
N ALA A 237 -9.55 14.90 1.03
CA ALA A 237 -9.50 13.78 0.10
C ALA A 237 -10.10 12.50 0.72
N PHE A 238 -9.85 12.27 2.01
CA PHE A 238 -10.38 11.13 2.72
C PHE A 238 -11.89 11.21 2.93
N ASP A 239 -12.37 12.30 3.52
CA ASP A 239 -13.77 12.49 3.92
C ASP A 239 -14.69 12.63 2.70
N GLU A 240 -14.23 13.30 1.64
CA GLU A 240 -15.06 13.60 0.46
C GLU A 240 -14.97 12.53 -0.64
N VAL A 241 -13.89 11.75 -0.69
CA VAL A 241 -13.66 10.82 -1.81
C VAL A 241 -13.35 9.39 -1.36
N ILE A 242 -12.30 9.19 -0.54
CA ILE A 242 -11.83 7.83 -0.21
C ILE A 242 -12.88 7.07 0.61
N ALA A 243 -13.36 7.65 1.72
CA ALA A 243 -14.31 6.98 2.61
C ALA A 243 -15.65 6.68 1.93
N PRO A 244 -16.30 7.63 1.20
CA PRO A 244 -17.50 7.32 0.42
C PRO A 244 -17.27 6.23 -0.64
N SER A 245 -16.11 6.21 -1.29
CA SER A 245 -15.79 5.20 -2.30
C SER A 245 -15.63 3.81 -1.68
N ALA A 246 -14.92 3.70 -0.56
CA ALA A 246 -14.80 2.45 0.19
C ALA A 246 -16.16 1.95 0.70
N GLN A 247 -17.02 2.85 1.22
CA GLN A 247 -18.37 2.50 1.66
C GLN A 247 -19.25 1.99 0.51
N ARG A 248 -19.10 2.57 -0.69
CA ARG A 248 -19.81 2.10 -1.89
C ARG A 248 -19.29 0.73 -2.35
N PHE A 249 -17.98 0.53 -2.30
CA PHE A 249 -17.32 -0.72 -2.70
C PHE A 249 -17.61 -1.87 -1.73
N LYS A 250 -17.75 -1.58 -0.42
CA LYS A 250 -17.97 -2.56 0.65
C LYS A 250 -16.92 -3.68 0.66
N PRO A 251 -15.63 -3.34 0.84
CA PRO A 251 -14.56 -4.34 0.84
C PRO A 251 -14.69 -5.30 2.03
N ASP A 252 -14.42 -6.58 1.79
CA ASP A 252 -14.25 -7.58 2.86
C ASP A 252 -12.90 -7.43 3.57
N ILE A 253 -11.89 -6.89 2.88
CA ILE A 253 -10.54 -6.63 3.39
C ILE A 253 -10.03 -5.28 2.90
N ILE A 254 -9.41 -4.51 3.79
CA ILE A 254 -8.73 -3.26 3.45
C ILE A 254 -7.23 -3.51 3.57
N LEU A 255 -6.53 -3.33 2.45
CA LEU A 255 -5.07 -3.31 2.42
C LEU A 255 -4.61 -1.86 2.33
N VAL A 256 -3.92 -1.40 3.37
CA VAL A 256 -3.34 -0.05 3.39
C VAL A 256 -1.86 -0.16 3.11
N SER A 257 -1.47 0.54 2.06
CA SER A 257 -0.09 0.75 1.72
C SER A 257 0.37 2.08 2.31
N ALA A 258 1.19 2.00 3.36
CA ALA A 258 1.60 3.12 4.23
C ALA A 258 3.09 3.43 4.03
N GLY A 259 3.39 4.48 3.24
CA GLY A 259 4.74 4.92 2.87
C GLY A 259 5.33 5.99 3.79
#